data_AF-R4KD41-F1
#
_entry.id   AF-R4KD41-F1
#
_cell.length_a   1.000
_cell.length_b   1.000
_cell.length_c   1.000
_cell.angle_alpha   90.00
_cell.angle_beta   90.00
_cell.angle_gamma   90.00
#
_symmetry.space_group_name_H-M   'P 1'
#
loop_
_entity.id
_entity.type
_entity.pdbx_description
1 polymer ?
#
loop_
_entity_poly.entity_id
_entity_poly.type
_entity_poly.pdbx_seq_one_letter_code
_entity_poly.pdbx_strand_id
1 'polypeptide(L)'
;MPVLEDIISTLDDDAAVKEVRIGPFWTAVVSQRCGLASSMFAHGHHQRVPAPDAGKLTEKTAWELVQEVNSESDMMRCIACSAINSILQVDLNRCVEINAGSVLMKKAGNKKVAIVGHFPFIEKIRQVASSLWVLEKRPIEGDEPAEKASEIIPQADIVAITGTALINGTMDDLLSYCRKSSFVMVLGPTTPISTVWFDYGVDMVLGSVVTNVEDALKKISEGAIFRQLKDCVRLLAIKR
;
A
#
# COMPACT_ATOMS: atom_id res chain seq x y z
N MET A 1 -0.06 8.81 12.97
CA MET A 1 -0.97 7.91 12.21
C MET A 1 -1.04 6.60 12.98
N PRO A 2 -1.98 6.42 13.94
CA PRO A 2 -1.94 5.32 14.90
C PRO A 2 -1.75 3.93 14.31
N VAL A 3 -2.44 3.58 13.20
CA VAL A 3 -2.28 2.23 12.62
C VAL A 3 -0.85 1.94 12.16
N LEU A 4 -0.17 2.95 11.62
CA LEU A 4 1.21 2.82 11.16
C LEU A 4 2.18 2.74 12.34
N GLU A 5 1.94 3.53 13.39
CA GLU A 5 2.73 3.51 14.63
C GLU A 5 2.62 2.15 15.33
N ASP A 6 1.41 1.58 15.42
CA ASP A 6 1.20 0.26 15.99
C ASP A 6 1.86 -0.83 15.14
N ILE A 7 1.80 -0.75 13.80
CA ILE A 7 2.55 -1.68 12.93
C ILE A 7 4.06 -1.57 13.20
N ILE A 8 4.61 -0.35 13.30
CA ILE A 8 6.03 -0.13 13.58
C ILE A 8 6.42 -0.71 14.95
N SER A 9 5.53 -0.64 15.95
CA SER A 9 5.77 -1.21 17.28
C SER A 9 5.88 -2.74 17.30
N THR A 10 5.43 -3.43 16.25
CA THR A 10 5.56 -4.89 16.08
C THR A 10 6.82 -5.33 15.36
N LEU A 11 7.70 -4.39 14.99
CA LEU A 11 8.94 -4.70 14.29
C LEU A 11 10.02 -5.07 15.32
N ASP A 12 10.42 -6.34 15.33
CA ASP A 12 11.31 -6.88 16.36
C ASP A 12 12.81 -6.87 15.95
N ASP A 13 13.09 -6.80 14.64
CA ASP A 13 14.45 -6.96 14.10
C ASP A 13 14.83 -5.84 13.14
N ASP A 14 15.97 -5.21 13.40
CA ASP A 14 16.61 -4.29 12.47
C ASP A 14 17.59 -5.02 11.53
N ALA A 15 17.91 -4.40 10.39
CA ALA A 15 18.88 -4.94 9.45
C ALA A 15 19.54 -3.82 8.62
N ALA A 16 20.79 -4.03 8.23
CA ALA A 16 21.46 -3.14 7.30
C ALA A 16 20.72 -3.07 5.94
N VAL A 17 20.62 -1.87 5.39
CA VAL A 17 20.04 -1.65 4.06
C VAL A 17 21.06 -2.05 3.00
N LYS A 18 20.69 -3.00 2.16
CA LYS A 18 21.53 -3.52 1.07
C LYS A 18 21.34 -2.75 -0.24
N GLU A 19 20.14 -2.27 -0.49
CA GLU A 19 19.79 -1.56 -1.72
C GLU A 19 18.56 -0.67 -1.48
N VAL A 20 18.54 0.50 -2.12
CA VAL A 20 17.36 1.34 -2.26
C VAL A 20 17.18 1.67 -3.75
N ARG A 21 16.06 1.22 -4.33
CA ARG A 21 15.69 1.55 -5.72
C ARG A 21 14.46 2.43 -5.73
N ILE A 22 14.56 3.52 -6.47
CA ILE A 22 13.45 4.46 -6.69
C ILE A 22 13.16 4.45 -8.18
N GLY A 23 12.15 3.70 -8.58
CA GLY A 23 11.58 3.74 -9.92
C GLY A 23 10.40 4.72 -10.02
N PRO A 24 9.89 4.98 -11.23
CA PRO A 24 8.77 5.89 -11.45
C PRO A 24 7.45 5.42 -10.80
N PHE A 25 7.28 4.12 -10.58
CA PHE A 25 6.06 3.54 -10.00
C PHE A 25 6.28 2.85 -8.66
N TRP A 26 7.51 2.40 -8.38
CA TRP A 26 7.83 1.62 -7.18
C TRP A 26 9.12 2.09 -6.54
N THR A 27 9.08 2.17 -5.22
CA THR A 27 10.25 2.24 -4.36
C THR A 27 10.46 0.87 -3.75
N ALA A 28 11.71 0.42 -3.70
CA ALA A 28 12.11 -0.82 -3.08
C ALA A 28 13.24 -0.57 -2.08
N VAL A 29 13.15 -1.20 -0.92
CA VAL A 29 14.22 -1.26 0.07
C VAL A 29 14.52 -2.73 0.33
N VAL A 30 15.80 -3.10 0.19
CA VAL A 30 16.27 -4.45 0.49
C VAL A 30 17.03 -4.42 1.80
N SER A 31 16.58 -5.20 2.77
CA SER A 31 17.25 -5.40 4.06
C SER A 31 17.24 -6.90 4.42
N GLN A 32 16.35 -7.35 5.31
CA GLN A 32 16.05 -8.76 5.54
C GLN A 32 15.37 -9.37 4.31
N ARG A 33 14.39 -8.64 3.74
CA ARG A 33 13.69 -8.97 2.49
C ARG A 33 13.67 -7.75 1.58
N CYS A 34 13.03 -7.86 0.42
CA CYS A 34 12.73 -6.71 -0.43
C CYS A 34 11.30 -6.24 -0.14
N GLY A 35 11.18 -5.06 0.48
CA GLY A 35 9.92 -4.39 0.71
C GLY A 35 9.62 -3.40 -0.42
N LEU A 36 8.35 -3.29 -0.78
CA LEU A 36 7.88 -2.41 -1.85
C LEU A 36 6.94 -1.33 -1.31
N ALA A 37 6.95 -0.18 -1.97
CA ALA A 37 5.91 0.83 -1.87
C ALA A 37 5.71 1.49 -3.24
N SER A 38 4.53 2.05 -3.50
CA SER A 38 4.35 2.90 -4.68
C SER A 38 5.19 4.16 -4.57
N SER A 39 5.84 4.56 -5.65
CA SER A 39 6.55 5.85 -5.70
C SER A 39 5.56 6.99 -5.86
N MET A 40 5.65 7.98 -4.97
CA MET A 40 4.93 9.25 -5.10
C MET A 40 5.94 10.38 -5.32
N PHE A 41 5.70 11.18 -6.35
CA PHE A 41 6.53 12.34 -6.67
C PHE A 41 5.69 13.62 -6.61
N ALA A 42 6.03 14.50 -5.68
CA ALA A 42 5.58 15.88 -5.72
C ALA A 42 6.55 16.69 -6.59
N HIS A 43 6.14 17.00 -7.82
CA HIS A 43 6.92 17.85 -8.73
C HIS A 43 6.61 19.32 -8.43
N GLY A 44 7.20 19.87 -7.36
CA GLY A 44 7.04 21.26 -6.97
C GLY A 44 8.39 21.97 -6.82
N HIS A 45 8.53 23.16 -7.40
CA HIS A 45 9.75 23.98 -7.36
C HIS A 45 10.13 24.52 -5.96
N HIS A 46 9.33 24.23 -4.93
CA HIS A 46 9.50 24.72 -3.55
C HIS A 46 9.82 23.62 -2.54
N GLN A 47 10.03 22.37 -2.97
CA GLN A 47 10.27 21.28 -2.03
C GLN A 47 11.76 21.09 -1.71
N ARG A 48 12.01 20.78 -0.44
CA ARG A 48 13.28 20.23 0.07
C ARG A 48 13.71 19.03 -0.80
N VAL A 49 15.00 18.71 -0.78
CA VAL A 49 15.58 17.59 -1.54
C VAL A 49 14.78 16.30 -1.28
N PRO A 50 14.28 15.58 -2.31
CA PRO A 50 13.39 14.44 -2.11
C PRO A 50 13.97 13.33 -1.23
N ALA A 51 15.25 13.03 -1.40
CA ALA A 51 15.99 12.12 -0.53
C ALA A 51 17.30 12.81 -0.12
N PRO A 52 17.37 13.45 1.07
CA PRO A 52 18.54 14.22 1.49
C PRO A 52 19.84 13.41 1.51
N ASP A 53 19.76 12.14 1.89
CA ASP A 53 20.90 11.21 1.97
C ASP A 53 21.05 10.33 0.72
N ALA A 54 20.59 10.81 -0.45
CA ALA A 54 20.79 10.09 -1.71
C ALA A 54 22.29 9.78 -1.92
N GLY A 55 22.60 8.51 -2.25
CA GLY A 55 23.97 7.99 -2.32
C GLY A 55 24.53 7.42 -1.00
N LYS A 56 23.84 7.65 0.12
CA LYS A 56 24.20 7.13 1.46
C LYS A 56 23.11 6.31 2.12
N LEU A 57 21.96 6.11 1.47
CA LEU A 57 20.83 5.36 2.06
C LEU A 57 21.19 3.91 2.40
N THR A 58 22.16 3.30 1.70
CA THR A 58 22.69 1.96 1.99
C THR A 58 23.70 1.93 3.14
N GLU A 59 24.10 3.08 3.67
CA GLU A 59 24.90 3.18 4.89
C GLU A 59 24.03 3.14 6.16
N LYS A 60 22.69 3.18 5.98
CA LYS A 60 21.70 3.15 7.06
C LYS A 60 21.21 1.74 7.37
N THR A 61 20.61 1.62 8.53
CA THR A 61 19.73 0.52 8.92
C THR A 61 18.32 0.71 8.37
N ALA A 62 17.57 -0.38 8.29
CA ALA A 62 16.16 -0.32 7.90
C ALA A 62 15.36 0.48 8.93
N TRP A 63 15.67 0.36 10.23
CA TRP A 63 15.02 1.13 11.28
C TRP A 63 15.21 2.64 11.11
N GLU A 64 16.42 3.10 10.78
CA GLU A 64 16.68 4.52 10.47
C GLU A 64 15.81 5.02 9.30
N LEU A 65 15.57 4.18 8.28
CA LEU A 65 14.63 4.52 7.20
C LEU A 65 13.17 4.48 7.66
N VAL A 66 12.79 3.58 8.57
CA VAL A 66 11.44 3.50 9.15
C VAL A 66 11.10 4.78 9.92
N GLN A 67 12.06 5.42 10.59
CA GLN A 67 11.82 6.68 11.32
C GLN A 67 11.35 7.84 10.42
N GLU A 68 11.53 7.72 9.11
CA GLU A 68 11.13 8.72 8.12
C GLU A 68 9.65 8.62 7.68
N VAL A 69 8.84 7.77 8.33
CA VAL A 69 7.39 7.65 8.00
C VAL A 69 6.61 8.96 8.12
N ASN A 70 7.07 9.89 8.96
CA ASN A 70 6.45 11.22 9.14
C ASN A 70 7.22 12.34 8.42
N SER A 71 8.17 11.99 7.56
CA SER A 71 8.98 12.95 6.82
C SER A 71 8.10 13.87 5.97
N GLU A 72 8.47 15.15 5.85
CA GLU A 72 7.77 16.08 4.93
C GLU A 72 7.96 15.69 3.46
N SER A 73 9.00 14.90 3.15
CA SER A 73 9.23 14.37 1.81
C SER A 73 8.38 13.12 1.54
N ASP A 74 7.50 13.21 0.53
CA ASP A 74 6.74 12.05 0.02
C ASP A 74 7.66 10.88 -0.34
N MET A 75 8.83 11.17 -0.92
CA MET A 75 9.80 10.16 -1.30
C MET A 75 10.39 9.45 -0.07
N MET A 76 10.74 10.19 0.98
CA MET A 76 11.20 9.58 2.22
C MET A 76 10.12 8.72 2.87
N ARG A 77 8.84 9.12 2.80
CA ARG A 77 7.73 8.28 3.27
C ARG A 77 7.53 7.02 2.42
N CYS A 78 7.78 7.08 1.10
CA CYS A 78 7.82 5.88 0.23
C CYS A 78 8.94 4.92 0.64
N ILE A 79 10.15 5.46 0.89
CA ILE A 79 11.30 4.69 1.36
C ILE A 79 11.00 4.06 2.72
N ALA A 80 10.43 4.83 3.65
CA ALA A 80 10.05 4.34 4.98
C ALA A 80 9.04 3.20 4.91
N CYS A 81 7.97 3.33 4.11
CA CYS A 81 7.00 2.24 3.91
C CYS A 81 7.64 0.99 3.29
N SER A 82 8.56 1.18 2.34
CA SER A 82 9.33 0.08 1.75
C SER A 82 10.24 -0.59 2.79
N ALA A 83 10.86 0.20 3.67
CA ALA A 83 11.70 -0.29 4.76
C ALA A 83 10.88 -1.11 5.77
N ILE A 84 9.70 -0.63 6.17
CA ILE A 84 8.74 -1.39 7.01
C ILE A 84 8.47 -2.76 6.39
N ASN A 85 8.10 -2.80 5.10
CA ASN A 85 7.80 -4.06 4.41
C ASN A 85 9.02 -4.98 4.28
N SER A 86 10.24 -4.40 4.29
CA SER A 86 11.50 -5.14 4.16
C SER A 86 11.90 -5.88 5.45
N ILE A 87 11.52 -5.37 6.63
CA ILE A 87 11.86 -5.96 7.94
C ILE A 87 10.67 -6.60 8.68
N LEU A 88 9.44 -6.29 8.30
CA LEU A 88 8.25 -6.90 8.91
C LEU A 88 8.27 -8.43 8.77
N GLN A 89 8.21 -9.20 9.85
CA GLN A 89 8.06 -10.65 9.73
C GLN A 89 6.66 -11.01 9.22
N VAL A 90 6.59 -11.87 8.20
CA VAL A 90 5.31 -12.32 7.63
C VAL A 90 5.15 -13.81 7.87
N ASP A 91 4.17 -14.17 8.70
CA ASP A 91 3.78 -15.56 8.90
C ASP A 91 3.06 -16.09 7.65
N LEU A 92 3.83 -16.76 6.79
CA LEU A 92 3.33 -17.34 5.55
C LEU A 92 2.27 -18.43 5.78
N ASN A 93 2.20 -19.05 6.97
CA ASN A 93 1.18 -20.06 7.26
C ASN A 93 -0.21 -19.45 7.43
N ARG A 94 -0.29 -18.15 7.77
CA ARG A 94 -1.55 -17.39 7.86
C ARG A 94 -1.92 -16.74 6.53
N CYS A 95 -1.03 -16.79 5.55
CA CYS A 95 -1.23 -16.15 4.27
C CYS A 95 -1.91 -17.10 3.27
N VAL A 96 -2.82 -16.54 2.48
CA VAL A 96 -3.33 -17.18 1.26
C VAL A 96 -2.90 -16.40 0.04
N GLU A 97 -2.50 -17.10 -1.02
CA GLU A 97 -2.12 -16.46 -2.28
C GLU A 97 -3.38 -16.12 -3.09
N ILE A 98 -3.70 -14.82 -3.18
CA ILE A 98 -4.94 -14.37 -3.81
C ILE A 98 -4.83 -12.94 -4.34
N ASN A 99 -5.46 -12.69 -5.49
CA ASN A 99 -5.57 -11.35 -6.05
C ASN A 99 -6.77 -10.58 -5.45
N ALA A 100 -6.55 -9.33 -5.07
CA ALA A 100 -7.58 -8.44 -4.52
C ALA A 100 -8.81 -8.28 -5.42
N GLY A 101 -8.59 -8.14 -6.74
CA GLY A 101 -9.67 -8.04 -7.71
C GLY A 101 -10.55 -9.30 -7.72
N SER A 102 -9.96 -10.49 -7.56
CA SER A 102 -10.72 -11.74 -7.46
C SER A 102 -11.56 -11.83 -6.19
N VAL A 103 -11.06 -11.30 -5.06
CA VAL A 103 -11.82 -11.21 -3.81
C VAL A 103 -13.00 -10.26 -3.98
N LEU A 104 -12.74 -9.05 -4.49
CA LEU A 104 -13.77 -8.03 -4.70
C LEU A 104 -14.85 -8.52 -5.67
N MET A 105 -14.47 -9.14 -6.80
CA MET A 105 -15.42 -9.71 -7.76
C MET A 105 -16.40 -10.71 -7.11
N LYS A 106 -15.91 -11.56 -6.19
CA LYS A 106 -16.75 -12.54 -5.48
C LYS A 106 -17.70 -11.91 -4.46
N LYS A 107 -17.34 -10.75 -3.90
CA LYS A 107 -18.10 -10.09 -2.83
C LYS A 107 -19.02 -8.98 -3.32
N ALA A 108 -18.68 -8.34 -4.45
CA ALA A 108 -19.32 -7.12 -4.92
C ALA A 108 -20.75 -7.30 -5.45
N GLY A 109 -21.19 -8.53 -5.75
CA GLY A 109 -22.51 -8.81 -6.32
C GLY A 109 -23.66 -8.15 -5.55
N ASN A 110 -24.38 -7.22 -6.19
CA ASN A 110 -25.48 -6.44 -5.62
C ASN A 110 -25.12 -5.66 -4.33
N LYS A 111 -23.85 -5.28 -4.18
CA LYS A 111 -23.35 -4.47 -3.05
C LYS A 111 -22.93 -3.08 -3.49
N LYS A 112 -22.99 -2.13 -2.56
CA LYS A 112 -22.40 -0.80 -2.69
C LYS A 112 -20.90 -0.89 -2.38
N VAL A 113 -20.06 -0.52 -3.32
CA VAL A 113 -18.59 -0.65 -3.21
C VAL A 113 -17.94 0.73 -3.31
N ALA A 114 -17.08 1.06 -2.34
CA ALA A 114 -16.17 2.20 -2.43
C ALA A 114 -14.73 1.68 -2.55
N ILE A 115 -14.00 2.19 -3.54
CA ILE A 115 -12.59 1.86 -3.76
C ILE A 115 -11.80 3.16 -3.66
N VAL A 116 -10.83 3.24 -2.75
CA VAL A 116 -9.87 4.34 -2.65
C VAL A 116 -8.62 3.93 -3.41
N GLY A 117 -8.35 4.63 -4.52
CA GLY A 117 -7.30 4.27 -5.47
C GLY A 117 -7.87 3.70 -6.78
N HIS A 118 -7.27 4.06 -7.91
CA HIS A 118 -7.65 3.52 -9.22
C HIS A 118 -6.92 2.21 -9.54
N PHE A 119 -7.66 1.10 -9.73
CA PHE A 119 -7.12 -0.23 -10.00
C PHE A 119 -7.58 -0.83 -11.35
N PRO A 120 -6.77 -1.69 -12.01
CA PRO A 120 -7.11 -2.27 -13.31
C PRO A 120 -8.37 -3.15 -13.35
N PHE A 121 -8.94 -3.51 -12.20
CA PHE A 121 -10.13 -4.38 -12.10
C PHE A 121 -11.45 -3.61 -11.92
N ILE A 122 -11.42 -2.28 -11.82
CA ILE A 122 -12.59 -1.41 -11.56
C ILE A 122 -13.74 -1.72 -12.52
N GLU A 123 -13.47 -1.79 -13.83
CA GLU A 123 -14.52 -2.02 -14.83
C GLU A 123 -15.24 -3.36 -14.67
N LYS A 124 -14.54 -4.39 -14.17
CA LYS A 124 -15.17 -5.68 -13.87
C LYS A 124 -16.06 -5.60 -12.63
N ILE A 125 -15.64 -4.83 -11.62
CA ILE A 125 -16.44 -4.60 -10.41
C ILE A 125 -17.71 -3.82 -10.74
N ARG A 126 -17.60 -2.82 -11.64
CA ARG A 126 -18.73 -1.99 -12.08
C ARG A 126 -19.89 -2.81 -12.68
N GLN A 127 -19.57 -3.95 -13.30
CA GLN A 127 -20.56 -4.84 -13.91
C GLN A 127 -21.38 -5.67 -12.90
N VAL A 128 -20.88 -5.85 -11.68
CA VAL A 128 -21.49 -6.75 -10.68
C VAL A 128 -21.98 -6.02 -9.42
N ALA A 129 -21.39 -4.87 -9.11
CA ALA A 129 -21.78 -4.03 -7.99
C ALA A 129 -23.13 -3.35 -8.25
N SER A 130 -23.94 -3.15 -7.21
CA SER A 130 -25.15 -2.32 -7.34
C SER A 130 -24.79 -0.84 -7.46
N SER A 131 -23.69 -0.43 -6.86
CA SER A 131 -23.11 0.92 -6.97
C SER A 131 -21.60 0.82 -6.76
N LEU A 132 -20.83 1.57 -7.54
CA LEU A 132 -19.38 1.64 -7.42
C LEU A 132 -18.93 3.10 -7.40
N TRP A 133 -18.19 3.47 -6.36
CA TRP A 133 -17.46 4.73 -6.29
C TRP A 133 -15.96 4.44 -6.25
N VAL A 134 -15.20 5.15 -7.07
CA VAL A 134 -13.74 5.11 -7.07
C VAL A 134 -13.27 6.48 -6.62
N LEU A 135 -12.64 6.58 -5.45
CA LEU A 135 -12.12 7.81 -4.88
C LEU A 135 -10.64 7.94 -5.23
N GLU A 136 -10.26 9.02 -5.91
CA GLU A 136 -8.87 9.24 -6.34
C GLU A 136 -8.45 10.70 -6.17
N LYS A 137 -7.18 10.94 -5.83
CA LYS A 137 -6.62 12.30 -5.66
C LYS A 137 -6.44 13.01 -7.00
N ARG A 138 -6.27 12.24 -8.08
CA ARG A 138 -6.21 12.71 -9.46
C ARG A 138 -7.26 11.94 -10.27
N PRO A 139 -8.56 12.23 -10.05
CA PRO A 139 -9.64 11.43 -10.63
C PRO A 139 -9.61 11.53 -12.16
N ILE A 140 -9.92 10.40 -12.81
CA ILE A 140 -10.22 10.36 -14.25
C ILE A 140 -11.73 10.29 -14.47
N GLU A 141 -12.17 10.20 -15.72
CA GLU A 141 -13.58 10.06 -16.04
C GLU A 141 -14.19 8.83 -15.33
N GLY A 142 -15.28 9.05 -14.59
CA GLY A 142 -15.97 8.02 -13.83
C GLY A 142 -15.45 7.79 -12.39
N ASP A 143 -14.38 8.50 -12.01
CA ASP A 143 -13.91 8.56 -10.62
C ASP A 143 -14.51 9.77 -9.88
N GLU A 144 -14.51 9.68 -8.56
CA GLU A 144 -14.88 10.73 -7.63
C GLU A 144 -13.62 11.35 -6.99
N PRO A 145 -13.63 12.66 -6.70
CA PRO A 145 -12.53 13.30 -6.00
C PRO A 145 -12.39 12.76 -4.56
N ALA A 146 -11.15 12.59 -4.10
CA ALA A 146 -10.83 12.03 -2.79
C ALA A 146 -11.50 12.77 -1.62
N GLU A 147 -11.80 14.07 -1.78
CA GLU A 147 -12.47 14.92 -0.79
C GLU A 147 -13.89 14.44 -0.45
N LYS A 148 -14.53 13.64 -1.32
CA LYS A 148 -15.84 13.04 -1.06
C LYS A 148 -15.78 11.79 -0.17
N ALA A 149 -14.61 11.37 0.29
CA ALA A 149 -14.44 10.14 1.06
C ALA A 149 -15.36 10.07 2.30
N SER A 150 -15.45 11.16 3.07
CA SER A 150 -16.29 11.21 4.29
C SER A 150 -17.80 11.12 4.01
N GLU A 151 -18.23 11.43 2.78
CA GLU A 151 -19.63 11.30 2.36
C GLU A 151 -19.90 9.90 1.77
N ILE A 152 -18.98 9.38 0.96
CA ILE A 152 -19.16 8.16 0.18
C ILE A 152 -18.87 6.89 1.00
N ILE A 153 -17.76 6.84 1.73
CA ILE A 153 -17.32 5.62 2.44
C ILE A 153 -18.37 5.13 3.44
N PRO A 154 -19.05 6.01 4.22
CA PRO A 154 -20.10 5.57 5.13
C PRO A 154 -21.32 4.93 4.44
N GLN A 155 -21.43 4.96 3.11
CA GLN A 155 -22.56 4.36 2.38
C GLN A 155 -22.23 2.97 1.82
N ALA A 156 -20.95 2.58 1.81
CA ALA A 156 -20.49 1.37 1.13
C ALA A 156 -20.58 0.12 2.03
N ASP A 157 -21.03 -0.99 1.45
CA ASP A 157 -21.03 -2.30 2.09
C ASP A 157 -19.63 -2.93 2.06
N ILE A 158 -18.83 -2.59 1.06
CA ILE A 158 -17.44 -3.04 0.87
C ILE A 158 -16.58 -1.81 0.63
N VAL A 159 -15.48 -1.69 1.38
CA VAL A 159 -14.50 -0.61 1.22
C VAL A 159 -13.15 -1.23 0.91
N ALA A 160 -12.51 -0.81 -0.18
CA ALA A 160 -11.19 -1.27 -0.58
C ALA A 160 -10.24 -0.06 -0.61
N ILE A 161 -9.24 -0.05 0.27
CA ILE A 161 -8.35 1.08 0.49
C ILE A 161 -6.95 0.73 -0.01
N THR A 162 -6.37 1.57 -0.86
CA THR A 162 -4.97 1.45 -1.27
C THR A 162 -4.01 1.61 -0.09
N GLY A 163 -2.97 0.76 -0.03
CA GLY A 163 -1.87 0.91 0.94
C GLY A 163 -1.10 2.22 0.77
N THR A 164 -1.20 2.90 -0.37
CA THR A 164 -0.59 4.23 -0.58
C THR A 164 -1.18 5.33 0.30
N ALA A 165 -2.32 5.09 0.94
CA ALA A 165 -2.87 5.99 1.95
C ALA A 165 -1.97 6.11 3.20
N LEU A 166 -1.07 5.15 3.44
CA LEU A 166 -0.01 5.27 4.45
C LEU A 166 1.02 6.35 4.08
N ILE A 167 1.41 6.42 2.81
CA ILE A 167 2.41 7.38 2.34
C ILE A 167 1.86 8.80 2.40
N ASN A 168 0.60 9.02 2.06
CA ASN A 168 0.06 10.36 1.90
C ASN A 168 -0.74 10.86 3.11
N GLY A 169 -0.68 10.14 4.23
CA GLY A 169 -1.25 10.60 5.50
C GLY A 169 -2.74 10.31 5.72
N THR A 170 -3.45 9.67 4.77
CA THR A 170 -4.92 9.62 4.81
C THR A 170 -5.51 8.31 5.34
N MET A 171 -4.69 7.32 5.73
CA MET A 171 -5.19 5.98 6.09
C MET A 171 -6.19 6.01 7.27
N ASP A 172 -5.83 6.65 8.38
CA ASP A 172 -6.68 6.65 9.59
C ASP A 172 -8.02 7.34 9.35
N ASP A 173 -8.03 8.46 8.64
CA ASP A 173 -9.26 9.17 8.28
C ASP A 173 -10.18 8.27 7.43
N LEU A 174 -9.63 7.59 6.43
CA LEU A 174 -10.39 6.68 5.56
C LEU A 174 -10.98 5.50 6.36
N LEU A 175 -10.21 4.94 7.29
CA LEU A 175 -10.69 3.88 8.20
C LEU A 175 -11.77 4.41 9.15
N SER A 176 -11.65 5.65 9.64
CA SER A 176 -12.64 6.27 10.54
C SER A 176 -14.02 6.45 9.89
N TYR A 177 -14.07 6.60 8.56
CA TYR A 177 -15.33 6.71 7.81
C TYR A 177 -15.99 5.36 7.56
N CYS A 178 -15.28 4.24 7.76
CA CYS A 178 -15.83 2.91 7.54
C CYS A 178 -16.82 2.55 8.64
N ARG A 179 -18.03 2.09 8.25
CA ARG A 179 -19.00 1.57 9.21
C ARG A 179 -18.53 0.21 9.73
N LYS A 180 -18.86 -0.11 10.98
CA LYS A 180 -18.60 -1.43 11.58
C LYS A 180 -19.20 -2.62 10.82
N SER A 181 -20.24 -2.37 10.00
CA SER A 181 -20.90 -3.40 9.18
C SER A 181 -20.28 -3.57 7.79
N SER A 182 -19.38 -2.67 7.37
CA SER A 182 -18.73 -2.73 6.07
C SER A 182 -17.64 -3.80 6.08
N PHE A 183 -17.45 -4.48 4.96
CA PHE A 183 -16.29 -5.34 4.75
C PHE A 183 -15.11 -4.50 4.25
N VAL A 184 -14.08 -4.32 5.07
CA VAL A 184 -12.97 -3.40 4.80
C VAL A 184 -11.72 -4.18 4.38
N MET A 185 -11.11 -3.75 3.27
CA MET A 185 -9.90 -4.32 2.72
C MET A 185 -8.83 -3.23 2.61
N VAL A 186 -7.59 -3.53 3.01
CA VAL A 186 -6.41 -2.70 2.68
C VAL A 186 -5.54 -3.47 1.71
N LEU A 187 -5.18 -2.87 0.58
CA LEU A 187 -4.57 -3.60 -0.52
C LEU A 187 -3.49 -2.84 -1.29
N GLY A 188 -2.52 -3.60 -1.80
CA GLY A 188 -1.45 -3.13 -2.67
C GLY A 188 -0.06 -3.35 -2.07
N PRO A 189 1.01 -3.35 -2.88
CA PRO A 189 2.37 -3.67 -2.42
C PRO A 189 2.90 -2.81 -1.28
N THR A 190 2.43 -1.56 -1.14
CA THR A 190 2.76 -0.67 -0.02
C THR A 190 2.25 -1.19 1.34
N THR A 191 1.24 -2.07 1.34
CA THR A 191 0.56 -2.53 2.55
C THR A 191 1.42 -3.53 3.34
N PRO A 192 1.80 -3.22 4.59
CA PRO A 192 2.42 -4.19 5.49
C PRO A 192 1.45 -5.33 5.82
N ILE A 193 1.89 -6.58 5.67
CA ILE A 193 1.08 -7.77 5.97
C ILE A 193 1.15 -8.05 7.48
N SER A 194 0.40 -7.27 8.27
CA SER A 194 0.38 -7.33 9.74
C SER A 194 -1.03 -7.58 10.27
N THR A 195 -1.16 -8.29 11.39
CA THR A 195 -2.48 -8.49 12.02
C THR A 195 -3.01 -7.26 12.74
N VAL A 196 -2.17 -6.26 12.97
CA VAL A 196 -2.54 -4.97 13.60
C VAL A 196 -3.74 -4.32 12.89
N TRP A 197 -3.82 -4.47 11.56
CA TRP A 197 -4.95 -3.96 10.77
C TRP A 197 -6.32 -4.39 11.30
N PHE A 198 -6.43 -5.58 11.91
CA PHE A 198 -7.70 -6.11 12.40
C PHE A 198 -8.21 -5.37 13.65
N ASP A 199 -7.31 -4.76 14.42
CA ASP A 199 -7.65 -3.90 15.56
C ASP A 199 -8.25 -2.56 15.10
N TYR A 200 -7.99 -2.19 13.84
CA TYR A 200 -8.48 -0.99 13.17
C TYR A 200 -9.71 -1.25 12.28
N GLY A 201 -10.38 -2.40 12.46
CA GLY A 201 -11.62 -2.72 11.74
C GLY A 201 -11.42 -3.17 10.29
N VAL A 202 -10.19 -3.45 9.87
CA VAL A 202 -9.92 -4.10 8.57
C VAL A 202 -10.28 -5.58 8.67
N ASP A 203 -10.95 -6.14 7.66
CA ASP A 203 -11.29 -7.56 7.60
C ASP A 203 -10.27 -8.39 6.82
N MET A 204 -9.61 -7.75 5.84
CA MET A 204 -8.67 -8.42 4.95
C MET A 204 -7.54 -7.49 4.50
N VAL A 205 -6.31 -7.98 4.61
CA VAL A 205 -5.11 -7.24 4.22
C VAL A 205 -4.48 -7.96 3.04
N LEU A 206 -4.17 -7.24 1.97
CA LEU A 206 -3.62 -7.81 0.74
C LEU A 206 -2.34 -7.08 0.34
N GLY A 207 -1.21 -7.64 0.75
CA GLY A 207 0.11 -7.14 0.41
C GLY A 207 0.80 -7.96 -0.66
N SER A 208 2.13 -7.82 -0.75
CA SER A 208 2.96 -8.62 -1.63
C SER A 208 4.28 -8.98 -0.97
N VAL A 209 4.84 -10.13 -1.34
CA VAL A 209 6.20 -10.53 -0.99
C VAL A 209 6.99 -10.71 -2.29
N VAL A 210 8.14 -10.05 -2.38
CA VAL A 210 9.07 -10.20 -3.51
C VAL A 210 9.73 -11.57 -3.42
N THR A 211 9.66 -12.36 -4.50
CA THR A 211 10.23 -13.70 -4.60
C THR A 211 11.55 -13.75 -5.37
N ASN A 212 11.76 -12.78 -6.27
CA ASN A 212 13.02 -12.61 -6.98
C ASN A 212 13.46 -11.15 -6.88
N VAL A 213 14.40 -10.89 -5.96
CA VAL A 213 14.85 -9.53 -5.64
C VAL A 213 15.58 -8.91 -6.84
N GLU A 214 16.54 -9.62 -7.43
CA GLU A 214 17.36 -9.10 -8.54
C GLU A 214 16.49 -8.67 -9.74
N ASP A 215 15.56 -9.54 -10.15
CA ASP A 215 14.66 -9.26 -11.26
C ASP A 215 13.69 -8.11 -10.95
N ALA A 216 13.14 -8.08 -9.72
CA ALA A 216 12.29 -6.97 -9.28
C ALA A 216 13.03 -5.64 -9.34
N LEU A 217 14.26 -5.56 -8.80
CA LEU A 217 15.05 -4.33 -8.80
C LEU A 217 15.40 -3.86 -10.22
N LYS A 218 15.75 -4.80 -11.11
CA LYS A 218 16.00 -4.50 -12.54
C LYS A 218 14.76 -3.88 -13.19
N LYS A 219 13.62 -4.56 -13.08
CA LYS A 219 12.34 -4.10 -13.65
C LYS A 219 11.90 -2.74 -13.10
N ILE A 220 12.03 -2.53 -11.78
CA ILE A 220 11.72 -1.24 -11.13
C ILE A 220 12.58 -0.12 -11.71
N SER A 221 13.86 -0.39 -11.93
CA SER A 221 14.81 0.57 -12.51
C SER A 221 14.50 0.91 -13.97
N GLU A 222 13.84 0.00 -14.68
CA GLU A 222 13.38 0.17 -16.07
C GLU A 222 11.94 0.70 -16.17
N GLY A 223 11.31 1.07 -15.04
CA GLY A 223 9.99 1.69 -15.02
C GLY A 223 8.80 0.72 -15.06
N ALA A 224 8.99 -0.51 -14.56
CA ALA A 224 7.92 -1.51 -14.53
C ALA A 224 6.69 -1.05 -13.73
N ILE A 225 5.50 -1.30 -14.28
CA ILE A 225 4.23 -1.23 -13.54
C ILE A 225 3.93 -2.59 -12.88
N PHE A 226 2.93 -2.64 -11.99
CA PHE A 226 2.61 -3.87 -11.24
C PHE A 226 2.43 -5.11 -12.11
N ARG A 227 1.82 -4.98 -13.29
CA ARG A 227 1.60 -6.09 -14.23
C ARG A 227 2.90 -6.78 -14.65
N GLN A 228 4.01 -6.04 -14.72
CA GLN A 228 5.32 -6.54 -15.12
C GLN A 228 6.13 -7.09 -13.94
N LEU A 229 5.67 -6.91 -12.70
CA LEU A 229 6.30 -7.46 -11.49
C LEU A 229 5.69 -8.80 -11.05
N LYS A 230 4.60 -9.27 -11.69
CA LYS A 230 3.81 -10.42 -11.23
C LYS A 230 4.57 -11.75 -11.13
N ASP A 231 5.65 -11.88 -11.88
CA ASP A 231 6.54 -13.05 -11.90
C ASP A 231 7.66 -12.99 -10.85
N CYS A 232 7.91 -11.81 -10.27
CA CYS A 232 8.87 -11.62 -9.19
C CYS A 232 8.22 -11.27 -7.84
N VAL A 233 6.88 -11.31 -7.74
CA VAL A 233 6.12 -11.07 -6.50
C VAL A 233 4.99 -12.08 -6.31
N ARG A 234 4.70 -12.43 -5.06
CA ARG A 234 3.50 -13.18 -4.66
C ARG A 234 2.52 -12.22 -4.00
N LEU A 235 1.26 -12.28 -4.42
CA LEU A 235 0.15 -11.54 -3.81
C LEU A 235 -0.42 -12.35 -2.66
N LEU A 236 -0.23 -11.88 -1.44
CA LEU A 236 -0.63 -12.59 -0.24
C LEU A 236 -1.72 -11.82 0.48
N ALA A 237 -2.64 -12.56 1.08
CA ALA A 237 -3.64 -11.99 1.96
C ALA A 237 -3.71 -12.70 3.29
N ILE A 238 -3.98 -11.91 4.34
CA ILE A 238 -4.42 -12.40 5.64
C ILE A 238 -5.84 -11.89 5.89
N LYS A 239 -6.59 -12.65 6.68
CA LYS A 239 -7.98 -12.34 7.01
C LYS A 239 -8.17 -12.47 8.53
N ARG A 240 -9.04 -11.63 9.08
CA ARG A 240 -9.50 -11.70 10.47
C ARG A 240 -10.21 -13.02 10.76
#